data_AF-A0A6P1UE66-F1
#
_entry.id   AF-A0A6P1UE66-F1
#
_cell.length_a   1.000
_cell.length_b   1.000
_cell.length_c   1.000
_cell.angle_alpha   90.00
_cell.angle_beta   90.00
_cell.angle_gamma   90.00
#
_symmetry.space_group_name_H-M   'P 1'
#
loop_
_entity.id
_entity.type
_entity.pdbx_description
1 polymer ?
#
loop_
_entity_poly.entity_id
_entity_poly.type
_entity_poly.pdbx_seq_one_letter_code
_entity_poly.pdbx_strand_id
1 'polypeptide(L)'
;MTNSIPLLRVSQWLSTWENAEWTPPDLPRPSKHFFIGSIPLSTLRRLAGVSRRQIKERKHGGRGAGYQRAHQEERSKNIARYLQYGYPLSNQASLNPMEHRALIHPGWLPTSILVNVLGPQDSRRRAGKVLSVSPDYIVEVKKEGKGYVLNIPENASEENFSIPSSSLEPIEIIDGQHRLFATDELGMFGLDDEYEVPVVLFDGLTESWQAYLFWVINVEPKKINPSLAYDLYPELRSQSWLESGETIKVYQEHRAQELTEVLWRHNLSPWKDRIELHGNRVEGHVSNAAFIRSLMISFVRRWGNENRIGGLFGSIDREGRERVLPWKRSQQAAFIIACWQHVHNAVKNSKAEWVRGAAADFTSRSLADQRKTNIHDLHPAFAGNTTLLATDQGVRSVFVVFNAICQVLYSELDLESWDSQRVSDSPEDEDVSDALEEFSEMRAANDFLSSAAKALIDGVDWRTSSSNSLSQDERQQQAAFRGSTGYSLLQSKCLECLQKSTNKQVSEAAKIAAGLLGR
;
A
#
# COMPACT_ATOMS: atom_id res chain seq x y z
N MET A 1 -31.44 2.56 26.27
CA MET A 1 -32.21 1.38 25.84
C MET A 1 -31.75 0.87 24.47
N THR A 2 -30.60 0.21 24.37
CA THR A 2 -30.04 -0.38 23.12
C THR A 2 -31.05 -1.18 22.30
N ASN A 3 -30.99 -1.07 20.97
CA ASN A 3 -31.69 -1.98 20.06
C ASN A 3 -30.95 -3.34 20.05
N SER A 4 -31.69 -4.44 20.08
CA SER A 4 -31.13 -5.80 20.19
C SER A 4 -31.54 -6.63 18.98
N ILE A 5 -30.55 -7.18 18.26
CA ILE A 5 -30.75 -8.04 17.09
C ILE A 5 -30.49 -9.49 17.49
N PRO A 6 -31.43 -10.44 17.27
CA PRO A 6 -31.23 -11.84 17.64
C PRO A 6 -30.13 -12.51 16.81
N LEU A 7 -29.32 -13.32 17.48
CA LEU A 7 -28.18 -14.04 16.91
C LEU A 7 -28.25 -15.54 17.21
N LEU A 8 -27.85 -16.34 16.23
CA LEU A 8 -27.61 -17.77 16.36
C LEU A 8 -26.12 -18.03 16.60
N ARG A 9 -25.77 -18.67 17.72
CA ARG A 9 -24.39 -19.13 17.98
C ARG A 9 -24.08 -20.38 17.16
N VAL A 10 -22.98 -20.34 16.41
CA VAL A 10 -22.47 -21.47 15.62
C VAL A 10 -21.18 -21.97 16.25
N SER A 11 -21.08 -23.28 16.46
CA SER A 11 -19.89 -23.95 17.02
C SER A 11 -19.25 -24.81 15.94
N GLN A 12 -18.06 -24.43 15.48
CA GLN A 12 -17.28 -25.13 14.45
C GLN A 12 -15.87 -25.51 14.93
N TRP A 13 -15.68 -25.60 16.26
CA TRP A 13 -14.39 -25.95 16.83
C TRP A 13 -14.12 -27.45 16.75
N LEU A 14 -13.03 -27.83 16.08
CA LEU A 14 -12.57 -29.22 15.98
C LEU A 14 -11.49 -29.52 17.02
N SER A 15 -11.42 -30.76 17.48
CA SER A 15 -10.41 -31.20 18.47
C SER A 15 -8.98 -31.11 17.94
N THR A 16 -8.79 -31.26 16.63
CA THR A 16 -7.47 -31.13 15.97
C THR A 16 -6.89 -29.74 16.14
N TRP A 17 -7.72 -28.70 16.30
CA TRP A 17 -7.27 -27.32 16.50
C TRP A 17 -6.69 -27.09 17.91
N GLU A 18 -6.88 -28.02 18.85
CA GLU A 18 -6.19 -27.96 20.16
C GLU A 18 -4.67 -28.18 20.03
N ASN A 19 -4.20 -28.73 18.89
CA ASN A 19 -2.79 -28.95 18.62
C ASN A 19 -2.09 -27.75 17.94
N ALA A 20 -2.82 -26.68 17.63
CA ALA A 20 -2.25 -25.53 16.95
C ALA A 20 -1.35 -24.70 17.88
N GLU A 21 -0.24 -24.21 17.33
CA GLU A 21 0.62 -23.25 18.01
C GLU A 21 0.08 -21.83 17.82
N TRP A 22 -0.52 -21.28 18.89
CA TRP A 22 -1.02 -19.91 18.90
C TRP A 22 0.13 -18.94 19.20
N THR A 23 0.20 -17.84 18.46
CA THR A 23 1.27 -16.83 18.57
C THR A 23 0.70 -15.43 18.88
N PRO A 24 0.28 -15.15 20.13
CA PRO A 24 -0.13 -13.81 20.52
C PRO A 24 1.03 -12.80 20.44
N PRO A 25 0.78 -11.52 20.07
CA PRO A 25 -0.54 -10.95 19.81
C PRO A 25 -1.07 -11.17 18.38
N ASP A 26 -0.28 -11.72 17.47
CA ASP A 26 -0.61 -11.80 16.04
C ASP A 26 -1.73 -12.82 15.76
N LEU A 27 -1.51 -14.10 16.06
CA LEU A 27 -2.51 -15.17 15.93
C LEU A 27 -2.82 -15.78 17.30
N PRO A 28 -3.54 -15.02 18.17
CA PRO A 28 -3.98 -15.57 19.45
C PRO A 28 -5.01 -16.67 19.21
N ARG A 29 -5.25 -17.50 20.22
CA ARG A 29 -6.31 -18.51 20.16
C ARG A 29 -7.66 -17.82 19.90
N PRO A 30 -8.35 -18.08 18.77
CA PRO A 30 -9.60 -17.41 18.45
C PRO A 30 -10.77 -18.01 19.25
N SER A 31 -11.91 -17.33 19.22
CA SER A 31 -13.14 -17.85 19.81
C SER A 31 -13.55 -19.19 19.17
N LYS A 32 -14.13 -20.08 19.98
CA LYS A 32 -14.64 -21.39 19.53
C LYS A 32 -15.97 -21.29 18.78
N HIS A 33 -16.54 -20.10 18.72
CA HIS A 33 -17.83 -19.84 18.11
C HIS A 33 -17.82 -18.52 17.34
N PHE A 34 -18.73 -18.43 16.39
CA PHE A 34 -19.15 -17.19 15.75
C PHE A 34 -20.68 -17.13 15.75
N PHE A 35 -21.24 -16.05 15.24
CA PHE A 35 -22.68 -15.82 15.25
C PHE A 35 -23.21 -15.60 13.84
N ILE A 36 -24.49 -15.91 13.63
CA ILE A 36 -25.22 -15.58 12.42
C ILE A 36 -26.47 -14.80 12.81
N GLY A 37 -26.76 -13.72 12.08
CA GLY A 37 -27.95 -12.90 12.28
C GLY A 37 -28.47 -12.33 10.97
N SER A 38 -29.62 -11.66 11.05
CA SER A 38 -30.16 -10.83 9.98
C SER A 38 -30.03 -9.38 10.43
N ILE A 39 -29.42 -8.52 9.60
CA ILE A 39 -29.21 -7.10 9.94
C ILE A 39 -29.69 -6.26 8.75
N PRO A 40 -30.48 -5.19 8.97
CA PRO A 40 -30.76 -4.21 7.94
C PRO A 40 -29.48 -3.70 7.29
N LEU A 41 -29.41 -3.76 5.96
CA LEU A 41 -28.20 -3.39 5.22
C LEU A 41 -27.81 -1.92 5.48
N SER A 42 -28.80 -1.04 5.65
CA SER A 42 -28.61 0.38 6.01
C SER A 42 -28.01 0.56 7.41
N THR A 43 -28.47 -0.20 8.40
CA THR A 43 -27.94 -0.18 9.78
C THR A 43 -26.53 -0.75 9.82
N LEU A 44 -26.27 -1.87 9.13
CA LEU A 44 -24.93 -2.43 9.01
C LEU A 44 -23.97 -1.43 8.35
N ARG A 45 -24.44 -0.73 7.31
CA ARG A 45 -23.69 0.32 6.62
C ARG A 45 -23.34 1.48 7.53
N ARG A 46 -24.24 1.88 8.45
CA ARG A 46 -24.05 2.96 9.42
C ARG A 46 -23.08 2.62 10.54
N LEU A 47 -23.10 1.37 11.01
CA LEU A 47 -22.19 0.85 12.04
C LEU A 47 -20.80 0.51 11.48
N ALA A 48 -20.72 0.23 10.18
CA ALA A 48 -19.48 0.11 9.45
C ALA A 48 -18.97 1.50 9.03
N GLY A 49 -17.65 1.67 9.00
CA GLY A 49 -17.02 2.98 8.96
C GLY A 49 -17.02 3.77 7.67
N VAL A 50 -18.18 4.21 7.18
CA VAL A 50 -18.26 5.24 6.13
C VAL A 50 -19.51 6.13 6.28
N SER A 51 -19.46 7.28 6.96
CA SER A 51 -20.64 8.16 7.10
C SER A 51 -21.00 8.92 5.79
N ARG A 52 -22.30 9.10 5.51
CA ARG A 52 -22.87 9.88 4.37
C ARG A 52 -22.33 11.33 4.26
N ARG A 53 -21.84 11.95 5.35
CA ARG A 53 -21.22 13.30 5.29
C ARG A 53 -19.92 13.32 4.49
N GLN A 54 -19.17 12.22 4.48
CA GLN A 54 -18.00 12.07 3.62
C GLN A 54 -18.38 12.03 2.13
N ILE A 55 -19.63 11.75 1.74
CA ILE A 55 -20.02 11.67 0.31
C ILE A 55 -20.25 13.07 -0.30
N LYS A 56 -20.83 14.01 0.46
CA LYS A 56 -20.96 15.42 -0.01
C LYS A 56 -19.61 16.14 -0.02
N GLU A 57 -18.73 15.82 0.93
CA GLU A 57 -17.32 16.23 0.93
C GLU A 57 -16.51 15.51 -0.16
N ARG A 58 -16.75 14.23 -0.47
CA ARG A 58 -16.14 13.49 -1.61
C ARG A 58 -16.49 14.11 -2.96
N LYS A 59 -17.71 14.66 -3.11
CA LYS A 59 -18.07 15.47 -4.29
C LYS A 59 -17.42 16.87 -4.31
N HIS A 60 -16.81 17.31 -3.20
CA HIS A 60 -16.17 18.63 -3.03
C HIS A 60 -14.71 18.56 -2.51
N GLY A 61 -14.00 17.43 -2.66
CA GLY A 61 -12.57 17.30 -2.32
C GLY A 61 -12.21 17.18 -0.82
N GLY A 62 -13.14 16.79 0.07
CA GLY A 62 -12.87 16.62 1.50
C GLY A 62 -12.37 15.21 1.88
N ARG A 63 -11.31 15.19 2.71
CA ARG A 63 -10.59 14.01 3.19
C ARG A 63 -11.40 13.24 4.25
N GLY A 64 -11.88 12.05 3.91
CA GLY A 64 -12.53 11.13 4.85
C GLY A 64 -11.69 9.88 5.11
N ALA A 65 -11.37 9.59 6.37
CA ALA A 65 -10.60 8.42 6.77
C ALA A 65 -11.46 7.15 6.70
N GLY A 66 -10.93 6.09 6.10
CA GLY A 66 -11.52 4.76 6.15
C GLY A 66 -10.59 3.70 5.59
N TYR A 67 -10.32 2.67 6.39
CA TYR A 67 -9.49 1.49 6.08
C TYR A 67 -10.21 0.46 5.18
N GLN A 68 -11.40 0.81 4.68
CA GLN A 68 -12.21 -0.05 3.81
C GLN A 68 -11.85 0.23 2.34
N ARG A 69 -11.85 -0.84 1.52
CA ARG A 69 -11.30 -0.82 0.14
C ARG A 69 -11.78 0.41 -0.64
N ALA A 70 -10.91 0.93 -1.50
CA ALA A 70 -11.29 1.97 -2.45
C ALA A 70 -12.51 1.51 -3.26
N HIS A 71 -13.52 2.37 -3.28
CA HIS A 71 -14.82 2.07 -3.83
C HIS A 71 -14.72 1.82 -5.35
N GLN A 72 -14.90 0.58 -5.81
CA GLN A 72 -15.12 0.28 -7.23
C GLN A 72 -16.55 0.71 -7.62
N GLU A 73 -16.69 1.98 -8.02
CA GLU A 73 -17.97 2.64 -8.24
C GLU A 73 -18.87 1.90 -9.23
N GLU A 74 -18.31 1.37 -10.33
CA GLU A 74 -19.06 0.60 -11.32
C GLU A 74 -19.67 -0.68 -10.74
N ARG A 75 -18.92 -1.39 -9.87
CA ARG A 75 -19.40 -2.62 -9.25
C ARG A 75 -20.52 -2.35 -8.25
N SER A 76 -20.38 -1.30 -7.44
CA SER A 76 -21.42 -0.87 -6.51
C SER A 76 -22.68 -0.40 -7.24
N LYS A 77 -22.55 0.33 -8.36
CA LYS A 77 -23.67 0.74 -9.22
C LYS A 77 -24.42 -0.45 -9.81
N ASN A 78 -23.70 -1.46 -10.29
CA ASN A 78 -24.31 -2.68 -10.81
C ASN A 78 -25.08 -3.44 -9.72
N ILE A 79 -24.52 -3.54 -8.50
CA ILE A 79 -25.20 -4.17 -7.36
C ILE A 79 -26.42 -3.34 -6.91
N ALA A 80 -26.31 -2.02 -6.88
CA ALA A 80 -27.43 -1.12 -6.58
C ALA A 80 -28.58 -1.35 -7.55
N ARG A 81 -28.28 -1.36 -8.84
CA ARG A 81 -29.28 -1.65 -9.89
C ARG A 81 -29.87 -3.06 -9.75
N TYR A 82 -29.06 -4.05 -9.34
CA TYR A 82 -29.54 -5.39 -9.03
C TYR A 82 -30.51 -5.41 -7.84
N LEU A 83 -30.21 -4.69 -6.76
CA LEU A 83 -31.11 -4.56 -5.61
C LEU A 83 -32.49 -4.00 -6.01
N GLN A 84 -32.52 -3.00 -6.90
CA GLN A 84 -33.76 -2.36 -7.35
C GLN A 84 -34.55 -3.19 -8.37
N TYR A 85 -33.88 -3.83 -9.33
CA TYR A 85 -34.54 -4.36 -10.53
C TYR A 85 -34.19 -5.82 -10.85
N GLY A 86 -33.23 -6.43 -10.16
CA GLY A 86 -32.76 -7.79 -10.40
C GLY A 86 -32.06 -7.98 -11.76
N TYR A 87 -31.66 -9.22 -12.03
CA TYR A 87 -31.17 -9.64 -13.34
C TYR A 87 -32.37 -9.92 -14.27
N PRO A 88 -32.35 -9.60 -15.58
CA PRO A 88 -31.21 -9.11 -16.37
C PRO A 88 -31.02 -7.59 -16.36
N LEU A 89 -31.99 -6.81 -15.86
CA LEU A 89 -31.96 -5.35 -15.92
C LEU A 89 -30.72 -4.74 -15.25
N SER A 90 -30.21 -5.38 -14.20
CA SER A 90 -28.97 -4.97 -13.51
C SER A 90 -27.75 -4.89 -14.42
N ASN A 91 -27.64 -5.80 -15.40
CA ASN A 91 -26.48 -5.90 -16.30
C ASN A 91 -26.70 -5.14 -17.60
N GLN A 92 -27.88 -4.57 -17.82
CA GLN A 92 -28.25 -3.84 -19.02
C GLN A 92 -28.67 -2.42 -18.64
N ALA A 93 -27.68 -1.58 -18.36
CA ALA A 93 -27.89 -0.19 -17.93
C ALA A 93 -28.64 0.65 -18.98
N SER A 94 -28.55 0.28 -20.27
CA SER A 94 -29.25 0.93 -21.38
C SER A 94 -30.75 0.65 -21.43
N LEU A 95 -31.25 -0.40 -20.78
CA LEU A 95 -32.68 -0.69 -20.74
C LEU A 95 -33.39 0.15 -19.67
N ASN A 96 -34.52 0.74 -20.02
CA ASN A 96 -35.38 1.43 -19.07
C ASN A 96 -36.25 0.41 -18.30
N PRO A 97 -36.09 0.25 -16.97
CA PRO A 97 -36.88 -0.71 -16.20
C PRO A 97 -38.39 -0.50 -16.31
N MET A 98 -38.84 0.75 -16.49
CA MET A 98 -40.26 1.09 -16.56
C MET A 98 -40.92 0.68 -17.87
N GLU A 99 -40.14 0.56 -18.95
CA GLU A 99 -40.58 0.08 -20.27
C GLU A 99 -40.50 -1.45 -20.36
N HIS A 100 -39.65 -2.07 -19.53
CA HIS A 100 -39.40 -3.51 -19.50
C HIS A 100 -39.81 -4.15 -18.16
N ARG A 101 -41.00 -3.82 -17.64
CA ARG A 101 -41.46 -4.26 -16.31
C ARG A 101 -41.48 -5.78 -16.13
N ALA A 102 -41.68 -6.55 -17.20
CA ALA A 102 -41.64 -8.00 -17.18
C ALA A 102 -40.25 -8.58 -16.80
N LEU A 103 -39.18 -7.77 -16.92
CA LEU A 103 -37.81 -8.13 -16.57
C LEU A 103 -37.41 -7.69 -15.16
N ILE A 104 -38.31 -7.06 -14.40
CA ILE A 104 -38.07 -6.69 -13.01
C ILE A 104 -38.16 -7.95 -12.15
N HIS A 105 -37.05 -8.27 -11.48
CA HIS A 105 -36.95 -9.43 -10.59
C HIS A 105 -36.42 -8.99 -9.21
N PRO A 106 -36.67 -9.77 -8.15
CA PRO A 106 -36.12 -9.46 -6.83
C PRO A 106 -34.59 -9.52 -6.82
N GLY A 107 -33.97 -8.48 -6.26
CA GLY A 107 -32.52 -8.36 -6.10
C GLY A 107 -31.96 -9.04 -4.87
N TRP A 108 -32.24 -10.32 -4.62
CA TRP A 108 -31.86 -10.98 -3.37
C TRP A 108 -30.35 -11.14 -3.17
N LEU A 109 -29.87 -10.85 -1.96
CA LEU A 109 -28.47 -11.08 -1.54
C LEU A 109 -28.38 -12.27 -0.55
N PRO A 110 -28.42 -13.53 -1.03
CA PRO A 110 -28.48 -14.71 -0.15
C PRO A 110 -27.15 -15.05 0.52
N THR A 111 -26.03 -14.53 0.00
CA THR A 111 -24.71 -14.79 0.58
C THR A 111 -24.48 -13.93 1.80
N SER A 112 -23.85 -14.45 2.85
CA SER A 112 -23.63 -13.67 4.07
C SER A 112 -22.59 -12.55 3.87
N ILE A 113 -22.76 -11.43 4.57
CA ILE A 113 -21.69 -10.45 4.80
C ILE A 113 -20.92 -10.91 6.02
N LEU A 114 -19.59 -10.94 5.94
CA LEU A 114 -18.74 -11.33 7.07
C LEU A 114 -18.22 -10.09 7.77
N VAL A 115 -18.42 -10.04 9.08
CA VAL A 115 -18.05 -8.89 9.89
C VAL A 115 -17.36 -9.31 11.17
N ASN A 116 -16.56 -8.41 11.71
CA ASN A 116 -15.98 -8.48 13.02
C ASN A 116 -16.54 -7.36 13.90
N VAL A 117 -17.01 -7.70 15.10
CA VAL A 117 -17.44 -6.74 16.12
C VAL A 117 -16.22 -6.37 16.96
N LEU A 118 -16.02 -5.08 17.15
CA LEU A 118 -14.97 -4.55 18.01
C LEU A 118 -15.48 -4.34 19.42
N GLY A 119 -14.83 -5.02 20.37
CA GLY A 119 -15.13 -4.89 21.78
C GLY A 119 -14.58 -3.58 22.37
N PRO A 120 -14.98 -3.23 23.61
CA PRO A 120 -14.54 -2.00 24.29
C PRO A 120 -13.03 -1.90 24.53
N GLN A 121 -12.33 -3.04 24.52
CA GLN A 121 -10.88 -3.13 24.74
C GLN A 121 -10.11 -3.19 23.42
N ASP A 122 -10.80 -3.27 22.28
CA ASP A 122 -10.15 -3.27 20.99
C ASP A 122 -9.64 -1.87 20.64
N SER A 123 -8.48 -1.86 19.99
CA SER A 123 -7.93 -0.66 19.37
C SER A 123 -7.39 -1.01 17.99
N ARG A 124 -7.39 -0.02 17.10
CA ARG A 124 -6.85 -0.12 15.75
C ARG A 124 -5.99 1.08 15.45
N ARG A 125 -4.97 0.87 14.63
CA ARG A 125 -4.18 1.97 14.09
C ARG A 125 -4.79 2.39 12.75
N ARG A 126 -5.16 3.67 12.63
CA ARG A 126 -5.75 4.27 11.43
C ARG A 126 -5.05 5.60 11.17
N ALA A 127 -4.46 5.73 9.98
CA ALA A 127 -3.72 6.93 9.56
C ALA A 127 -2.76 7.46 10.64
N GLY A 128 -1.92 6.58 11.22
CA GLY A 128 -0.93 6.96 12.23
C GLY A 128 -1.43 7.04 13.67
N LYS A 129 -2.75 6.95 13.91
CA LYS A 129 -3.34 7.12 15.24
C LYS A 129 -3.94 5.82 15.76
N VAL A 130 -3.78 5.55 17.05
CA VAL A 130 -4.47 4.44 17.72
C VAL A 130 -5.85 4.96 18.16
N LEU A 131 -6.90 4.32 17.66
CA LEU A 131 -8.29 4.63 17.94
C LEU A 131 -8.96 3.44 18.63
N SER A 132 -9.94 3.74 19.49
CA SER A 132 -10.85 2.77 20.10
C SER A 132 -12.29 3.18 19.83
N VAL A 133 -13.23 2.25 20.01
CA VAL A 133 -14.65 2.54 19.86
C VAL A 133 -15.09 3.42 21.03
N SER A 134 -15.69 4.58 20.74
CA SER A 134 -16.18 5.46 21.81
C SER A 134 -17.40 4.82 22.49
N PRO A 135 -17.63 5.07 23.80
CA PRO A 135 -18.68 4.41 24.57
C PRO A 135 -20.08 4.47 23.95
N ASP A 136 -20.42 5.59 23.30
CA ASP A 136 -21.73 5.82 22.70
C ASP A 136 -21.99 5.00 21.41
N TYR A 137 -20.95 4.39 20.83
CA TYR A 137 -21.01 3.64 19.58
C TYR A 137 -20.69 2.16 19.76
N ILE A 138 -20.55 1.68 21.00
CA ILE A 138 -20.20 0.29 21.29
C ILE A 138 -21.29 -0.65 20.75
N VAL A 139 -20.84 -1.73 20.10
CA VAL A 139 -21.67 -2.87 19.70
C VAL A 139 -21.15 -4.08 20.45
N GLU A 140 -22.05 -4.84 21.08
CA GLU A 140 -21.68 -5.99 21.91
C GLU A 140 -22.61 -7.18 21.66
N VAL A 141 -22.02 -8.38 21.59
CA VAL A 141 -22.80 -9.62 21.64
C VAL A 141 -23.07 -9.97 23.11
N LYS A 142 -24.35 -10.04 23.49
CA LYS A 142 -24.77 -10.46 24.84
C LYS A 142 -25.58 -11.74 24.80
N LYS A 143 -25.42 -12.55 25.84
CA LYS A 143 -26.29 -13.69 26.07
C LYS A 143 -27.57 -13.22 26.75
N GLU A 144 -28.71 -13.49 26.13
CA GLU A 144 -30.02 -13.20 26.69
C GLU A 144 -30.83 -14.49 26.81
N GLY A 145 -31.08 -14.92 28.05
CA GLY A 145 -31.72 -16.20 28.34
C GLY A 145 -30.95 -17.37 27.71
N LYS A 146 -31.60 -18.05 26.76
CA LYS A 146 -31.01 -19.18 26.00
C LYS A 146 -30.39 -18.76 24.66
N GLY A 147 -30.62 -17.53 24.21
CA GLY A 147 -30.15 -16.98 22.94
C GLY A 147 -28.99 -16.01 23.11
N TYR A 148 -28.60 -15.41 21.99
CA TYR A 148 -27.65 -14.32 21.92
C TYR A 148 -28.28 -13.17 21.16
N VAL A 149 -27.89 -11.94 21.50
CA VAL A 149 -28.31 -10.73 20.81
C VAL A 149 -27.09 -9.84 20.53
N LEU A 150 -27.13 -9.13 19.41
CA LEU A 150 -26.25 -8.02 19.12
C LEU A 150 -26.91 -6.75 19.64
N ASN A 151 -26.31 -6.12 20.65
CA ASN A 151 -26.75 -4.81 21.12
C ASN A 151 -26.07 -3.74 20.31
N ILE A 152 -26.87 -2.85 19.72
CA ILE A 152 -26.41 -1.70 18.95
C ILE A 152 -26.93 -0.40 19.58
N PRO A 153 -26.28 0.76 19.31
CA PRO A 153 -26.81 2.06 19.71
C PRO A 153 -28.24 2.28 19.19
N GLU A 154 -29.12 2.87 20.01
CA GLU A 154 -30.53 3.14 19.64
C GLU A 154 -30.67 3.90 18.33
N ASN A 155 -29.85 4.94 18.20
CA ASN A 155 -29.85 5.81 17.05
C ASN A 155 -29.12 5.20 15.85
N ALA A 156 -28.57 3.98 15.92
CA ALA A 156 -27.86 3.36 14.79
C ALA A 156 -28.74 3.14 13.55
N SER A 157 -30.06 3.07 13.72
CA SER A 157 -31.04 2.99 12.64
C SER A 157 -31.46 4.37 12.10
N GLU A 158 -31.11 5.46 12.78
CA GLU A 158 -31.47 6.82 12.35
C GLU A 158 -30.60 7.30 11.18
N GLU A 159 -31.18 8.08 10.26
CA GLU A 159 -30.48 8.58 9.07
C GLU A 159 -29.33 9.54 9.37
N ASN A 160 -29.41 10.26 10.49
CA ASN A 160 -28.41 11.24 10.95
C ASN A 160 -27.27 10.59 11.75
N PHE A 161 -27.33 9.27 12.00
CA PHE A 161 -26.29 8.56 12.72
C PHE A 161 -24.96 8.65 11.98
N SER A 162 -23.94 9.07 12.73
CA SER A 162 -22.57 9.11 12.22
C SER A 162 -21.60 8.88 13.36
N ILE A 163 -20.57 8.09 13.06
CA ILE A 163 -19.46 7.85 13.96
C ILE A 163 -18.42 8.95 13.70
N PRO A 164 -17.93 9.67 14.73
CA PRO A 164 -16.95 10.73 14.57
C PRO A 164 -15.59 10.14 14.20
N SER A 165 -14.77 10.91 13.47
CA SER A 165 -13.42 10.49 13.06
C SER A 165 -12.45 10.26 14.23
N SER A 166 -12.80 10.68 15.44
CA SER A 166 -12.09 10.38 16.69
C SER A 166 -12.44 9.02 17.29
N SER A 167 -13.47 8.35 16.78
CA SER A 167 -13.91 7.03 17.22
C SER A 167 -13.60 6.00 16.15
N LEU A 168 -13.22 4.81 16.58
CA LEU A 168 -13.22 3.65 15.71
C LEU A 168 -14.66 3.17 15.47
N GLU A 169 -14.89 2.55 14.33
CA GLU A 169 -16.19 2.02 13.97
C GLU A 169 -16.38 0.62 14.55
N PRO A 170 -17.52 0.34 15.19
CA PRO A 170 -17.70 -0.87 15.99
C PRO A 170 -17.80 -2.15 15.15
N ILE A 171 -17.99 -2.03 13.83
CA ILE A 171 -18.09 -3.17 12.91
C ILE A 171 -17.08 -3.02 11.77
N GLU A 172 -16.18 -4.00 11.65
CA GLU A 172 -15.25 -4.15 10.54
C GLU A 172 -15.79 -5.16 9.52
N ILE A 173 -15.75 -4.82 8.23
CA ILE A 173 -16.22 -5.71 7.16
C ILE A 173 -15.05 -6.54 6.63
N ILE A 174 -15.13 -7.85 6.77
CA ILE A 174 -14.12 -8.80 6.26
C ILE A 174 -14.41 -9.15 4.80
N ASP A 175 -15.68 -9.46 4.50
CA ASP A 175 -16.14 -9.73 3.13
C ASP A 175 -17.57 -9.22 2.88
N GLY A 176 -17.86 -8.87 1.64
CA GLY A 176 -19.18 -8.35 1.22
C GLY A 176 -19.28 -6.84 1.08
N GLN A 177 -18.17 -6.11 1.22
CA GLN A 177 -18.14 -4.64 1.14
C GLN A 177 -18.84 -4.00 -0.07
N HIS A 178 -18.75 -4.54 -1.29
CA HIS A 178 -19.40 -3.94 -2.46
C HIS A 178 -20.93 -3.97 -2.35
N ARG A 179 -21.47 -4.95 -1.62
CA ARG A 179 -22.90 -5.03 -1.32
C ARG A 179 -23.30 -3.96 -0.32
N LEU A 180 -22.42 -3.68 0.64
CA LEU A 180 -22.62 -2.59 1.59
C LEU A 180 -22.57 -1.23 0.88
N PHE A 181 -21.59 -1.01 0.01
CA PHE A 181 -21.45 0.25 -0.74
C PHE A 181 -22.55 0.49 -1.78
N ALA A 182 -23.19 -0.56 -2.31
CA ALA A 182 -24.35 -0.40 -3.18
C ALA A 182 -25.47 0.45 -2.55
N THR A 183 -25.57 0.48 -1.22
CA THR A 183 -26.52 1.34 -0.52
C THR A 183 -26.26 2.83 -0.71
N ASP A 184 -25.01 3.23 -0.93
CA ASP A 184 -24.63 4.63 -1.16
C ASP A 184 -25.06 5.10 -2.55
N GLU A 185 -24.95 4.22 -3.56
CA GLU A 185 -25.37 4.47 -4.95
C GLU A 185 -26.90 4.60 -5.08
N LEU A 186 -27.64 3.92 -4.20
CA LEU A 186 -29.10 3.95 -4.18
C LEU A 186 -29.69 5.26 -3.61
N GLY A 187 -28.87 6.07 -2.95
CA GLY A 187 -29.30 7.33 -2.34
C GLY A 187 -30.34 7.16 -1.22
N MET A 188 -30.90 8.29 -0.75
CA MET A 188 -31.86 8.34 0.37
C MET A 188 -33.25 7.72 0.06
N PHE A 189 -33.49 7.22 -1.15
CA PHE A 189 -34.82 6.78 -1.60
C PHE A 189 -34.88 5.30 -2.01
N GLY A 190 -33.77 4.55 -1.96
CA GLY A 190 -33.65 3.29 -2.71
C GLY A 190 -33.67 1.99 -1.92
N LEU A 191 -33.49 2.02 -0.60
CA LEU A 191 -33.54 0.83 0.25
C LEU A 191 -34.43 1.09 1.45
N ASP A 192 -35.44 0.25 1.60
CA ASP A 192 -36.23 0.17 2.81
C ASP A 192 -35.30 -0.22 3.99
N ASP A 193 -35.51 0.37 5.17
CA ASP A 193 -34.81 -0.03 6.39
C ASP A 193 -35.20 -1.47 6.81
N GLU A 194 -36.19 -2.08 6.15
CA GLU A 194 -36.55 -3.49 6.25
C GLU A 194 -35.71 -4.44 5.36
N TYR A 195 -34.84 -3.93 4.47
CA TYR A 195 -34.02 -4.79 3.62
C TYR A 195 -32.84 -5.40 4.41
N GLU A 196 -33.08 -6.56 4.98
CA GLU A 196 -32.08 -7.29 5.75
C GLU A 196 -31.20 -8.22 4.90
N VAL A 197 -29.97 -8.42 5.37
CA VAL A 197 -29.03 -9.38 4.78
C VAL A 197 -28.56 -10.37 5.83
N PRO A 198 -28.24 -11.62 5.44
CA PRO A 198 -27.59 -12.55 6.35
C PRO A 198 -26.18 -12.04 6.68
N VAL A 199 -25.84 -12.05 7.96
CA VAL A 199 -24.54 -11.61 8.47
C VAL A 199 -23.90 -12.73 9.28
N VAL A 200 -22.63 -13.00 9.02
CA VAL A 200 -21.76 -13.84 9.87
C VAL A 200 -20.91 -12.89 10.71
N LEU A 201 -21.04 -12.98 12.03
CA LEU A 201 -20.38 -12.09 12.98
C LEU A 201 -19.34 -12.85 13.79
N PHE A 202 -18.11 -12.35 13.75
CA PHE A 202 -17.08 -12.69 14.71
C PHE A 202 -16.98 -11.60 15.78
N ASP A 203 -16.46 -11.97 16.94
CA ASP A 203 -16.39 -11.10 18.12
C ASP A 203 -14.92 -10.97 18.55
N GLY A 204 -14.35 -9.77 18.40
CA GLY A 204 -13.00 -9.45 18.83
C GLY A 204 -11.87 -10.13 18.04
N LEU A 205 -12.01 -10.34 16.72
CA LEU A 205 -10.90 -10.85 15.91
C LEU A 205 -9.76 -9.81 15.80
N THR A 206 -8.53 -10.32 15.85
CA THR A 206 -7.33 -9.55 15.48
C THR A 206 -7.30 -9.29 13.98
N GLU A 207 -6.56 -8.26 13.55
CA GLU A 207 -6.37 -7.94 12.12
C GLU A 207 -5.77 -9.14 11.35
N SER A 208 -4.92 -9.94 11.99
CA SER A 208 -4.36 -11.17 11.41
C SER A 208 -5.40 -12.27 11.17
N TRP A 209 -6.35 -12.48 12.10
CA TRP A 209 -7.43 -13.45 11.88
C TRP A 209 -8.39 -12.99 10.79
N GLN A 210 -8.65 -11.69 10.71
CA GLN A 210 -9.42 -11.12 9.61
C GLN A 210 -8.70 -11.30 8.26
N ALA A 211 -7.36 -11.11 8.23
CA ALA A 211 -6.53 -11.38 7.05
C ALA A 211 -6.62 -12.85 6.61
N TYR A 212 -6.52 -13.77 7.57
CA TYR A 212 -6.65 -15.21 7.33
C TYR A 212 -8.02 -15.56 6.73
N LEU A 213 -9.12 -15.07 7.30
CA LEU A 213 -10.47 -15.31 6.76
C LEU A 213 -10.63 -14.73 5.36
N PHE A 214 -10.12 -13.51 5.13
CA PHE A 214 -10.12 -12.89 3.81
C PHE A 214 -9.40 -13.77 2.77
N TRP A 215 -8.22 -14.29 3.12
CA TRP A 215 -7.43 -15.18 2.26
C TRP A 215 -8.18 -16.47 1.91
N VAL A 216 -8.69 -17.19 2.92
CA VAL A 216 -9.39 -18.48 2.75
C VAL A 216 -10.66 -18.33 1.88
N ILE A 217 -11.34 -17.18 1.96
CA ILE A 217 -12.62 -16.99 1.26
C ILE A 217 -12.42 -16.53 -0.19
N ASN A 218 -11.38 -15.75 -0.45
CA ASN A 218 -11.19 -15.06 -1.73
C ASN A 218 -10.01 -15.61 -2.56
N VAL A 219 -8.91 -15.98 -1.91
CA VAL A 219 -7.66 -16.34 -2.59
C VAL A 219 -7.55 -17.85 -2.77
N GLU A 220 -7.76 -18.63 -1.71
CA GLU A 220 -7.68 -20.09 -1.77
C GLU A 220 -8.61 -20.70 -2.83
N PRO A 221 -9.86 -20.23 -3.00
CA PRO A 221 -10.76 -20.71 -4.06
C PRO A 221 -10.44 -20.13 -5.45
N LYS A 222 -9.30 -19.43 -5.61
CA LYS A 222 -8.84 -18.74 -6.83
C LYS A 222 -9.83 -17.73 -7.42
N LYS A 223 -10.65 -17.09 -6.57
CA LYS A 223 -11.58 -16.03 -7.01
C LYS A 223 -10.86 -14.71 -7.27
N ILE A 224 -9.75 -14.46 -6.57
CA ILE A 224 -8.92 -13.26 -6.69
C ILE A 224 -7.46 -13.68 -6.87
N ASN A 225 -6.72 -12.96 -7.72
CA ASN A 225 -5.28 -13.13 -7.85
C ASN A 225 -4.59 -12.79 -6.50
N PRO A 226 -3.64 -13.61 -6.00
CA PRO A 226 -2.89 -13.32 -4.78
C PRO A 226 -2.31 -11.91 -4.71
N SER A 227 -1.75 -11.37 -5.81
CA SER A 227 -1.19 -10.01 -5.82
C SER A 227 -2.22 -8.95 -5.48
N LEU A 228 -3.41 -9.06 -6.08
CA LEU A 228 -4.53 -8.18 -5.76
C LEU A 228 -4.97 -8.38 -4.31
N ALA A 229 -4.94 -9.59 -3.76
CA ALA A 229 -5.28 -9.83 -2.37
C ALA A 229 -4.38 -9.06 -1.39
N TYR A 230 -3.07 -9.02 -1.62
CA TYR A 230 -2.15 -8.21 -0.80
C TYR A 230 -2.29 -6.69 -0.99
N ASP A 231 -2.94 -6.24 -2.07
CA ASP A 231 -3.36 -4.83 -2.22
C ASP A 231 -4.63 -4.54 -1.44
N LEU A 232 -5.62 -5.44 -1.53
CA LEU A 232 -6.90 -5.31 -0.84
C LEU A 232 -6.79 -5.50 0.68
N TYR A 233 -5.78 -6.24 1.15
CA TYR A 233 -5.55 -6.53 2.56
C TYR A 233 -4.04 -6.48 2.89
N PRO A 234 -3.45 -5.27 3.07
CA PRO A 234 -2.01 -5.07 3.24
C PRO A 234 -1.38 -5.86 4.40
N GLU A 235 -2.14 -6.18 5.44
CA GLU A 235 -1.70 -6.92 6.63
C GLU A 235 -1.30 -8.35 6.29
N LEU A 236 -1.73 -8.89 5.14
CA LEU A 236 -1.22 -10.15 4.61
C LEU A 236 0.31 -10.11 4.45
N ARG A 237 0.90 -8.93 4.23
CA ARG A 237 2.35 -8.76 4.05
C ARG A 237 3.15 -8.97 5.35
N SER A 238 2.49 -8.90 6.51
CA SER A 238 3.08 -9.16 7.84
C SER A 238 2.69 -10.53 8.42
N GLN A 239 2.10 -11.43 7.62
CA GLN A 239 1.68 -12.74 8.13
C GLN A 239 2.77 -13.80 7.94
N SER A 240 3.31 -14.34 9.04
CA SER A 240 4.38 -15.37 8.99
C SER A 240 3.92 -16.70 8.38
N TRP A 241 2.65 -17.08 8.54
CA TRP A 241 2.11 -18.33 8.01
C TRP A 241 2.01 -18.39 6.48
N LEU A 242 2.06 -17.23 5.79
CA LEU A 242 2.16 -17.19 4.33
C LEU A 242 3.59 -17.47 3.83
N GLU A 243 4.62 -17.40 4.70
CA GLU A 243 6.04 -17.53 4.32
C GLU A 243 6.50 -18.94 4.02
N SER A 244 5.85 -19.94 4.65
CA SER A 244 6.20 -21.35 4.45
C SER A 244 5.89 -21.86 3.03
N GLY A 245 5.29 -21.04 2.16
CA GLY A 245 4.98 -21.39 0.77
C GLY A 245 5.75 -20.55 -0.28
N GLU A 246 5.89 -21.09 -1.49
CA GLU A 246 6.46 -20.38 -2.65
C GLU A 246 5.67 -19.11 -3.05
N THR A 247 4.43 -18.97 -2.56
CA THR A 247 3.48 -17.93 -2.96
C THR A 247 3.92 -16.50 -2.58
N ILE A 248 4.62 -16.28 -1.45
CA ILE A 248 5.10 -14.93 -1.09
C ILE A 248 6.17 -14.43 -2.04
N LYS A 249 7.14 -15.28 -2.40
CA LYS A 249 8.22 -14.86 -3.31
C LYS A 249 7.67 -14.49 -4.68
N VAL A 250 6.74 -15.29 -5.20
CA VAL A 250 6.03 -15.01 -6.46
C VAL A 250 5.28 -13.67 -6.39
N TYR A 251 4.64 -13.38 -5.25
CA TYR A 251 3.99 -12.09 -5.04
C TYR A 251 4.98 -10.90 -5.02
N GLN A 252 6.06 -11.00 -4.26
CA GLN A 252 7.08 -9.94 -4.18
C GLN A 252 7.72 -9.67 -5.54
N GLU A 253 8.00 -10.73 -6.30
CA GLU A 253 8.51 -10.65 -7.67
C GLU A 253 7.49 -9.99 -8.61
N HIS A 254 6.23 -10.42 -8.57
CA HIS A 254 5.15 -9.82 -9.38
C HIS A 254 4.99 -8.33 -9.07
N ARG A 255 4.98 -7.97 -7.78
CA ARG A 255 4.92 -6.57 -7.35
C ARG A 255 6.10 -5.75 -7.84
N ALA A 256 7.32 -6.27 -7.67
CA ALA A 256 8.52 -5.61 -8.14
C ALA A 256 8.53 -5.46 -9.68
N GLN A 257 8.00 -6.44 -10.41
CA GLN A 257 7.80 -6.37 -11.86
C GLN A 257 6.82 -5.25 -12.23
N GLU A 258 5.64 -5.20 -11.62
CA GLU A 258 4.64 -4.15 -11.89
C GLU A 258 5.18 -2.74 -11.60
N LEU A 259 5.85 -2.55 -10.47
CA LEU A 259 6.49 -1.27 -10.14
C LEU A 259 7.56 -0.90 -11.17
N THR A 260 8.35 -1.88 -11.61
CA THR A 260 9.39 -1.67 -12.64
C THR A 260 8.77 -1.25 -13.98
N GLU A 261 7.66 -1.88 -14.38
CA GLU A 261 6.92 -1.51 -15.59
C GLU A 261 6.36 -0.09 -15.52
N VAL A 262 5.79 0.32 -14.37
CA VAL A 262 5.31 1.69 -14.17
C VAL A 262 6.47 2.68 -14.29
N LEU A 263 7.60 2.41 -13.64
CA LEU A 263 8.79 3.26 -13.75
C LEU A 263 9.34 3.33 -15.18
N TRP A 264 9.17 2.28 -15.97
CA TRP A 264 9.59 2.23 -17.37
C TRP A 264 8.63 2.97 -18.31
N ARG A 265 7.31 2.94 -18.09
CA ARG A 265 6.34 3.57 -19.01
C ARG A 265 5.95 5.00 -18.65
N HIS A 266 5.89 5.32 -17.35
CA HIS A 266 5.24 6.53 -16.87
C HIS A 266 5.97 7.82 -17.27
N ASN A 267 5.23 8.82 -17.77
CA ASN A 267 5.79 10.06 -18.32
C ASN A 267 6.61 10.89 -17.34
N LEU A 268 6.26 10.87 -16.05
CA LEU A 268 6.98 11.62 -15.01
C LEU A 268 8.18 10.84 -14.42
N SER A 269 8.40 9.59 -14.84
CA SER A 269 9.51 8.77 -14.33
C SER A 269 10.83 9.14 -15.00
N PRO A 270 11.91 9.42 -14.24
CA PRO A 270 13.27 9.55 -14.79
C PRO A 270 13.83 8.26 -15.40
N TRP A 271 13.12 7.13 -15.22
CA TRP A 271 13.45 5.83 -15.78
C TRP A 271 12.64 5.45 -17.01
N LYS A 272 11.80 6.37 -17.50
CA LYS A 272 11.00 6.12 -18.71
C LYS A 272 11.90 5.65 -19.86
N ASP A 273 11.57 4.51 -20.47
CA ASP A 273 12.32 3.87 -21.55
C ASP A 273 13.81 3.56 -21.25
N ARG A 274 14.24 3.60 -19.98
CA ARG A 274 15.64 3.38 -19.55
C ARG A 274 15.86 2.09 -18.75
N ILE A 275 14.82 1.27 -18.69
CA ILE A 275 14.84 -0.07 -18.12
C ILE A 275 14.68 -1.07 -19.27
N GLU A 276 15.61 -2.02 -19.40
CA GLU A 276 15.61 -2.96 -20.53
C GLU A 276 14.62 -4.10 -20.29
N LEU A 277 13.38 -3.95 -20.78
CA LEU A 277 12.34 -4.99 -20.67
C LEU A 277 12.51 -6.11 -21.71
N HIS A 278 13.07 -5.81 -22.89
CA HIS A 278 13.06 -6.70 -24.06
C HIS A 278 14.44 -7.29 -24.42
N GLY A 279 15.41 -7.27 -23.50
CA GLY A 279 16.71 -7.95 -23.66
C GLY A 279 17.74 -7.26 -24.58
N ASN A 280 17.40 -6.14 -25.20
CA ASN A 280 18.35 -5.33 -25.96
C ASN A 280 19.17 -4.46 -25.02
N ARG A 281 20.48 -4.75 -24.91
CA ARG A 281 21.38 -3.97 -24.06
C ARG A 281 21.66 -2.59 -24.65
N VAL A 282 21.42 -1.56 -23.86
CA VAL A 282 21.74 -0.17 -24.14
C VAL A 282 22.67 0.33 -23.04
N GLU A 283 23.83 0.87 -23.41
CA GLU A 283 24.75 1.43 -22.42
C GLU A 283 24.09 2.58 -21.63
N GLY A 284 24.24 2.58 -20.31
CA GLY A 284 23.58 3.56 -19.43
C GLY A 284 22.11 3.23 -19.12
N HIS A 285 21.63 2.05 -19.50
CA HIS A 285 20.33 1.51 -19.09
C HIS A 285 20.55 0.36 -18.09
N VAL A 286 19.48 0.02 -17.37
CA VAL A 286 19.51 -1.05 -16.36
C VAL A 286 18.58 -2.18 -16.79
N SER A 287 19.05 -3.43 -16.69
CA SER A 287 18.23 -4.59 -17.05
C SER A 287 17.00 -4.72 -16.14
N ASN A 288 15.86 -5.16 -16.69
CA ASN A 288 14.64 -5.43 -15.90
C ASN A 288 14.93 -6.26 -14.65
N ALA A 289 15.65 -7.38 -14.81
CA ALA A 289 15.97 -8.29 -13.71
C ALA A 289 16.82 -7.64 -12.61
N ALA A 290 17.71 -6.71 -12.93
CA ALA A 290 18.48 -5.98 -11.92
C ALA A 290 17.62 -4.99 -11.14
N PHE A 291 16.66 -4.35 -11.80
CA PHE A 291 15.74 -3.40 -11.20
C PHE A 291 14.78 -4.09 -10.22
N ILE A 292 14.16 -5.20 -10.65
CA ILE A 292 13.31 -6.08 -9.82
C ILE A 292 14.06 -6.56 -8.58
N ARG A 293 15.26 -7.13 -8.77
CA ARG A 293 16.09 -7.59 -7.64
C ARG A 293 16.41 -6.46 -6.67
N SER A 294 16.61 -5.23 -7.17
CA SER A 294 16.88 -4.06 -6.33
C SER A 294 15.66 -3.64 -5.51
N LEU A 295 14.44 -3.74 -6.05
CA LEU A 295 13.20 -3.49 -5.31
C LEU A 295 12.94 -4.57 -4.24
N MET A 296 13.13 -5.85 -4.58
CA MET A 296 12.87 -6.99 -3.68
C MET A 296 13.70 -6.95 -2.39
N ILE A 297 14.94 -6.47 -2.46
CA ILE A 297 15.86 -6.37 -1.32
C ILE A 297 15.74 -5.06 -0.54
N SER A 298 14.97 -4.09 -1.06
CA SER A 298 14.81 -2.76 -0.48
C SER A 298 13.35 -2.53 -0.11
N PHE A 299 12.57 -1.88 -0.97
CA PHE A 299 11.21 -1.44 -0.68
C PHE A 299 10.19 -2.56 -0.52
N VAL A 300 10.27 -3.64 -1.31
CA VAL A 300 9.28 -4.75 -1.28
C VAL A 300 9.62 -5.80 -0.22
N ARG A 301 10.77 -5.63 0.43
CA ARG A 301 11.30 -6.59 1.38
C ARG A 301 10.44 -6.67 2.64
N ARG A 302 10.21 -7.87 3.16
CA ARG A 302 9.65 -8.06 4.51
C ARG A 302 10.73 -7.87 5.58
N TRP A 303 10.33 -7.39 6.75
CA TRP A 303 11.13 -7.52 7.97
C TRP A 303 11.40 -8.99 8.31
N GLY A 304 12.61 -9.31 8.76
CA GLY A 304 12.96 -10.68 9.14
C GLY A 304 14.15 -10.72 10.09
N ASN A 305 14.30 -11.83 10.81
CA ASN A 305 15.25 -11.99 11.92
C ASN A 305 16.71 -11.61 11.59
N GLU A 306 17.14 -11.79 10.34
CA GLU A 306 18.51 -11.51 9.91
C GLU A 306 18.79 -10.03 9.60
N ASN A 307 17.76 -9.22 9.33
CA ASN A 307 17.95 -7.84 8.85
C ASN A 307 17.08 -6.87 9.64
N ARG A 308 17.75 -5.90 10.29
CA ARG A 308 17.09 -4.92 11.17
C ARG A 308 16.50 -3.72 10.41
N ILE A 309 16.32 -3.85 9.09
CA ILE A 309 15.56 -2.92 8.24
C ILE A 309 14.80 -3.75 7.19
N GLY A 310 13.48 -3.60 7.15
CA GLY A 310 12.58 -4.25 6.20
C GLY A 310 12.44 -3.43 4.92
N GLY A 311 11.22 -3.37 4.38
CA GLY A 311 10.88 -2.58 3.19
C GLY A 311 9.58 -1.82 3.41
N LEU A 312 9.52 -0.55 2.99
CA LEU A 312 8.32 0.27 3.18
C LEU A 312 7.03 -0.36 2.60
N PHE A 313 7.15 -1.18 1.55
CA PHE A 313 6.03 -1.83 0.88
C PHE A 313 5.82 -3.29 1.29
N GLY A 314 6.79 -3.87 1.99
CA GLY A 314 6.65 -5.16 2.65
C GLY A 314 6.12 -4.94 4.05
N SER A 315 7.05 -4.86 5.00
CA SER A 315 6.72 -4.61 6.40
C SER A 315 7.86 -3.91 7.16
N ILE A 316 7.48 -3.25 8.25
CA ILE A 316 8.31 -2.41 9.10
C ILE A 316 8.12 -2.87 10.54
N ASP A 317 9.15 -3.35 11.23
CA ASP A 317 9.06 -3.62 12.67
C ASP A 317 9.41 -2.36 13.45
N ARG A 318 8.54 -1.99 14.38
CA ARG A 318 8.84 -0.97 15.40
C ARG A 318 8.35 -1.47 16.74
N GLU A 319 9.29 -1.61 17.68
CA GLU A 319 9.03 -2.01 19.07
C GLU A 319 8.43 -3.42 19.21
N GLY A 320 8.80 -4.35 18.31
CA GLY A 320 8.32 -5.72 18.32
C GLY A 320 6.91 -5.89 17.74
N ARG A 321 6.47 -4.94 16.91
CA ARG A 321 5.22 -5.03 16.15
C ARG A 321 5.49 -4.70 14.69
N GLU A 322 5.18 -5.67 13.84
CA GLU A 322 5.25 -5.51 12.39
C GLU A 322 4.13 -4.59 11.90
N ARG A 323 4.46 -3.64 11.03
CA ARG A 323 3.58 -2.61 10.49
C ARG A 323 3.67 -2.61 8.98
N VAL A 324 2.59 -2.23 8.32
CA VAL A 324 2.52 -2.15 6.85
C VAL A 324 1.93 -0.80 6.46
N LEU A 325 2.50 -0.16 5.44
CA LEU A 325 1.86 1.00 4.83
C LEU A 325 0.66 0.55 4.00
N PRO A 326 -0.54 1.14 4.21
CA PRO A 326 -1.73 0.81 3.44
C PRO A 326 -1.70 1.39 2.01
N TRP A 327 -0.50 1.67 1.49
CA TRP A 327 -0.31 2.28 0.18
C TRP A 327 -0.68 1.30 -0.93
N LYS A 328 -1.48 1.79 -1.88
CA LYS A 328 -1.78 1.09 -3.13
C LYS A 328 -0.57 1.07 -4.05
N ARG A 329 -0.62 0.24 -5.11
CA ARG A 329 0.46 0.13 -6.09
C ARG A 329 0.81 1.47 -6.75
N SER A 330 -0.19 2.28 -7.07
CA SER A 330 0.01 3.62 -7.66
C SER A 330 0.78 4.55 -6.72
N GLN A 331 0.46 4.54 -5.41
CA GLN A 331 1.19 5.30 -4.39
C GLN A 331 2.63 4.80 -4.21
N GLN A 332 2.83 3.48 -4.18
CA GLN A 332 4.17 2.88 -4.10
C GLN A 332 5.04 3.28 -5.31
N ALA A 333 4.48 3.23 -6.52
CA ALA A 333 5.16 3.67 -7.73
C ALA A 333 5.47 5.17 -7.71
N ALA A 334 4.48 6.00 -7.34
CA ALA A 334 4.64 7.44 -7.20
C ALA A 334 5.74 7.80 -6.19
N PHE A 335 5.82 7.12 -5.05
CA PHE A 335 6.89 7.32 -4.07
C PHE A 335 8.28 7.03 -4.66
N ILE A 336 8.44 5.92 -5.39
CA ILE A 336 9.73 5.58 -6.01
C ILE A 336 10.08 6.61 -7.12
N ILE A 337 9.09 7.01 -7.92
CA ILE A 337 9.26 8.05 -8.94
C ILE A 337 9.70 9.37 -8.28
N ALA A 338 9.07 9.78 -7.19
CA ALA A 338 9.43 10.98 -6.44
C ALA A 338 10.86 10.91 -5.90
N CYS A 339 11.28 9.76 -5.32
CA CYS A 339 12.68 9.55 -4.92
C CYS A 339 13.65 9.80 -6.09
N TRP A 340 13.38 9.23 -7.26
CA TRP A 340 14.23 9.41 -8.43
C TRP A 340 14.16 10.81 -9.04
N GLN A 341 13.01 11.48 -8.98
CA GLN A 341 12.88 12.88 -9.39
C GLN A 341 13.77 13.78 -8.52
N HIS A 342 13.78 13.57 -7.21
CA HIS A 342 14.68 14.29 -6.30
C HIS A 342 16.15 14.01 -6.61
N VAL A 343 16.51 12.75 -6.89
CA VAL A 343 17.88 12.39 -7.32
C VAL A 343 18.25 13.08 -8.64
N HIS A 344 17.39 13.00 -9.66
CA HIS A 344 17.63 13.65 -10.96
C HIS A 344 17.74 15.17 -10.83
N ASN A 345 16.85 15.80 -10.05
CA ASN A 345 16.89 17.24 -9.78
C ASN A 345 18.15 17.64 -9.02
N ALA A 346 18.60 16.82 -8.06
CA ALA A 346 19.87 17.05 -7.37
C ALA A 346 21.05 17.00 -8.36
N VAL A 347 21.09 16.03 -9.27
CA VAL A 347 22.14 15.96 -10.32
C VAL A 347 22.12 17.20 -11.20
N LYS A 348 20.94 17.62 -11.69
CA LYS A 348 20.78 18.80 -12.56
C LYS A 348 21.28 20.09 -11.90
N ASN A 349 21.12 20.21 -10.59
CA ASN A 349 21.47 21.42 -9.83
C ASN A 349 22.87 21.36 -9.19
N SER A 350 23.52 20.20 -9.21
CA SER A 350 24.82 20.00 -8.56
C SER A 350 25.97 20.61 -9.36
N LYS A 351 26.97 21.08 -8.63
CA LYS A 351 28.24 21.57 -9.17
C LYS A 351 29.40 20.65 -8.78
N ALA A 352 29.13 19.42 -8.34
CA ALA A 352 30.17 18.47 -8.00
C ALA A 352 31.06 18.15 -9.21
N GLU A 353 32.33 17.86 -8.96
CA GLU A 353 33.30 17.58 -10.02
C GLU A 353 32.91 16.36 -10.85
N TRP A 354 32.36 15.33 -10.18
CA TRP A 354 31.91 14.12 -10.86
C TRP A 354 30.78 14.37 -11.85
N VAL A 355 29.87 15.31 -11.55
CA VAL A 355 28.74 15.66 -12.43
C VAL A 355 29.27 16.27 -13.72
N ARG A 356 30.21 17.22 -13.61
CA ARG A 356 30.88 17.81 -14.77
C ARG A 356 31.67 16.77 -15.56
N GLY A 357 32.41 15.91 -14.87
CA GLY A 357 33.21 14.85 -15.48
C GLY A 357 32.38 13.84 -16.28
N ALA A 358 31.33 13.30 -15.66
CA ALA A 358 30.40 12.37 -16.31
C ALA A 358 29.65 13.02 -17.47
N ALA A 359 29.25 14.30 -17.33
CA ALA A 359 28.61 15.03 -18.42
C ALA A 359 29.56 15.26 -19.59
N ALA A 360 30.82 15.65 -19.33
CA ALA A 360 31.83 15.82 -20.36
C ALA A 360 32.08 14.50 -21.12
N ASP A 361 32.22 13.39 -20.41
CA ASP A 361 32.38 12.06 -21.03
C ASP A 361 31.22 11.73 -21.97
N PHE A 362 29.98 11.97 -21.54
CA PHE A 362 28.80 11.73 -22.36
C PHE A 362 28.77 12.62 -23.61
N THR A 363 29.01 13.93 -23.45
CA THR A 363 29.01 14.89 -24.56
C THR A 363 30.12 14.67 -25.58
N SER A 364 31.20 13.97 -25.19
CA SER A 364 32.28 13.59 -26.10
C SER A 364 31.89 12.49 -27.10
N ARG A 365 30.78 11.78 -26.86
CA ARG A 365 30.28 10.73 -27.77
C ARG A 365 29.61 11.32 -29.01
N SER A 366 29.42 10.49 -30.03
CA SER A 366 28.67 10.90 -31.22
C SER A 366 27.22 11.28 -30.86
N LEU A 367 26.65 12.26 -31.58
CA LEU A 367 25.24 12.66 -31.39
C LEU A 367 24.26 11.48 -31.57
N ALA A 368 24.62 10.51 -32.42
CA ALA A 368 23.83 9.30 -32.63
C ALA A 368 23.80 8.42 -31.35
N ASP A 369 24.96 8.23 -30.71
CA ASP A 369 25.04 7.47 -29.45
C ASP A 369 24.33 8.18 -28.30
N GLN A 370 24.47 9.51 -28.23
CA GLN A 370 23.79 10.32 -27.21
C GLN A 370 22.26 10.17 -27.32
N ARG A 371 21.70 10.30 -28.53
CA ARG A 371 20.25 10.15 -28.77
C ARG A 371 19.75 8.73 -28.53
N LYS A 372 20.58 7.72 -28.80
CA LYS A 372 20.24 6.31 -28.57
C LYS A 372 20.16 5.98 -27.08
N THR A 373 21.05 6.53 -26.26
CA THR A 373 21.20 6.18 -24.85
C THR A 373 20.40 7.10 -23.91
N ASN A 374 20.13 8.34 -24.32
CA ASN A 374 19.38 9.34 -23.55
C ASN A 374 18.24 9.97 -24.40
N ILE A 375 17.20 9.17 -24.67
CA ILE A 375 16.08 9.54 -25.56
C ILE A 375 15.28 10.74 -25.03
N HIS A 376 15.21 10.89 -23.70
CA HIS A 376 14.41 11.92 -23.02
C HIS A 376 15.19 13.17 -22.63
N ASP A 377 16.42 13.34 -23.15
CA ASP A 377 17.29 14.50 -22.88
C ASP A 377 17.47 14.80 -21.38
N LEU A 378 17.61 13.74 -20.58
CA LEU A 378 17.90 13.86 -19.14
C LEU A 378 19.32 14.41 -18.94
N HIS A 379 19.62 14.86 -17.72
CA HIS A 379 20.97 15.36 -17.45
C HIS A 379 22.04 14.27 -17.74
N PRO A 380 23.09 14.56 -18.53
CA PRO A 380 24.09 13.55 -18.93
C PRO A 380 24.75 12.79 -17.78
N ALA A 381 25.02 13.44 -16.65
CA ALA A 381 25.59 12.79 -15.46
C ALA A 381 24.61 11.83 -14.74
N PHE A 382 23.31 11.88 -15.06
CA PHE A 382 22.29 10.98 -14.55
C PHE A 382 22.05 9.79 -15.51
N ALA A 383 21.98 10.08 -16.82
CA ALA A 383 21.61 9.08 -17.82
C ALA A 383 22.77 8.46 -18.60
N GLY A 384 23.98 9.03 -18.49
CA GLY A 384 25.14 8.63 -19.27
C GLY A 384 25.72 7.26 -18.91
N ASN A 385 26.62 6.78 -19.76
CA ASN A 385 27.27 5.47 -19.62
C ASN A 385 28.42 5.45 -18.59
N THR A 386 28.88 6.62 -18.13
CA THR A 386 29.97 6.75 -17.15
C THR A 386 29.46 7.13 -15.74
N THR A 387 28.17 6.94 -15.46
CA THR A 387 27.60 7.15 -14.13
C THR A 387 27.11 5.83 -13.51
N LEU A 388 27.43 5.63 -12.23
CA LEU A 388 26.95 4.53 -11.40
C LEU A 388 25.45 4.64 -11.16
N LEU A 389 24.84 5.84 -11.25
CA LEU A 389 23.38 6.00 -11.15
C LEU A 389 22.63 5.24 -12.26
N ALA A 390 23.30 5.00 -13.38
CA ALA A 390 22.80 4.22 -14.51
C ALA A 390 23.28 2.75 -14.50
N THR A 391 23.74 2.24 -13.35
CA THR A 391 24.11 0.83 -13.17
C THR A 391 23.23 0.14 -12.14
N ASP A 392 23.28 -1.19 -12.14
CA ASP A 392 22.61 -2.00 -11.13
C ASP A 392 23.14 -1.74 -9.71
N GLN A 393 24.44 -1.43 -9.54
CA GLN A 393 24.98 -1.05 -8.22
C GLN A 393 24.39 0.27 -7.73
N GLY A 394 24.28 1.28 -8.58
CA GLY A 394 23.76 2.58 -8.16
C GLY A 394 22.27 2.55 -7.90
N VAL A 395 21.47 1.93 -8.77
CA VAL A 395 20.02 1.75 -8.53
C VAL A 395 19.79 1.04 -7.19
N ARG A 396 20.49 -0.06 -6.95
CA ARG A 396 20.41 -0.80 -5.69
C ARG A 396 20.81 0.06 -4.50
N SER A 397 21.86 0.86 -4.63
CA SER A 397 22.35 1.71 -3.53
C SER A 397 21.37 2.82 -3.19
N VAL A 398 20.82 3.50 -4.20
CA VAL A 398 19.78 4.53 -4.03
C VAL A 398 18.56 3.90 -3.34
N PHE A 399 18.06 2.78 -3.83
CA PHE A 399 16.89 2.12 -3.24
C PHE A 399 17.10 1.68 -1.79
N VAL A 400 18.21 1.00 -1.49
CA VAL A 400 18.50 0.55 -0.12
C VAL A 400 18.62 1.74 0.84
N VAL A 401 19.33 2.79 0.43
CA VAL A 401 19.57 3.97 1.28
C VAL A 401 18.28 4.74 1.53
N PHE A 402 17.52 5.07 0.48
CA PHE A 402 16.26 5.80 0.62
C PHE A 402 15.23 4.99 1.43
N ASN A 403 15.09 3.69 1.17
CA ASN A 403 14.23 2.82 1.97
C ASN A 403 14.63 2.84 3.45
N ALA A 404 15.92 2.72 3.75
CA ALA A 404 16.42 2.66 5.12
C ALA A 404 16.18 3.96 5.89
N ILE A 405 16.57 5.12 5.33
CA ILE A 405 16.41 6.41 6.01
C ILE A 405 14.94 6.81 6.15
N CYS A 406 14.08 6.46 5.19
CA CYS A 406 12.64 6.73 5.29
C CYS A 406 11.95 5.81 6.30
N GLN A 407 12.42 4.56 6.48
CA GLN A 407 11.94 3.71 7.57
C GLN A 407 12.34 4.24 8.94
N VAL A 408 13.56 4.75 9.09
CA VAL A 408 14.00 5.35 10.36
C VAL A 408 13.11 6.54 10.74
N LEU A 409 12.78 7.40 9.76
CA LEU A 409 11.97 8.59 9.97
C LEU A 409 10.48 8.38 9.66
N TYR A 410 10.02 7.14 9.69
CA TYR A 410 8.67 6.77 9.23
C TYR A 410 7.56 7.64 9.81
N SER A 411 7.62 7.94 11.12
CA SER A 411 6.61 8.76 11.79
C SER A 411 6.84 10.25 11.61
N GLU A 412 8.08 10.69 11.53
CA GLU A 412 8.45 12.09 11.34
C GLU A 412 8.10 12.59 9.94
N LEU A 413 8.10 11.69 8.95
CA LEU A 413 7.70 11.98 7.57
C LEU A 413 6.20 11.85 7.34
N ASP A 414 5.43 11.44 8.36
CA ASP A 414 3.97 11.23 8.32
C ASP A 414 3.52 10.34 7.14
N LEU A 415 4.32 9.33 6.78
CA LEU A 415 4.05 8.48 5.61
C LEU A 415 2.73 7.70 5.72
N GLU A 416 2.33 7.38 6.95
CA GLU A 416 1.09 6.65 7.25
C GLU A 416 -0.17 7.49 7.03
N SER A 417 -0.06 8.83 6.99
CA SER A 417 -1.21 9.71 6.75
C SER A 417 -1.59 9.81 5.27
N TRP A 418 -0.78 9.25 4.36
CA TRP A 418 -1.04 9.31 2.93
C TRP A 418 -2.11 8.30 2.53
N ASP A 419 -3.36 8.73 2.67
CA ASP A 419 -4.54 8.04 2.19
C ASP A 419 -5.05 8.67 0.89
N SER A 420 -5.31 7.84 -0.11
CA SER A 420 -5.73 8.29 -1.44
C SER A 420 -7.04 7.64 -1.86
N GLN A 421 -8.03 8.48 -2.13
CA GLN A 421 -9.32 8.06 -2.68
C GLN A 421 -9.38 8.20 -4.21
N ARG A 422 -8.40 8.87 -4.82
CA ARG A 422 -8.34 9.08 -6.27
C ARG A 422 -7.78 7.87 -7.02
N VAL A 423 -6.93 7.09 -6.36
CA VAL A 423 -6.23 5.97 -6.99
C VAL A 423 -6.96 4.65 -6.83
N SER A 424 -7.03 3.87 -7.91
CA SER A 424 -7.55 2.51 -7.88
C SER A 424 -6.51 1.50 -7.35
N ASP A 425 -6.89 0.23 -7.26
CA ASP A 425 -5.96 -0.85 -6.91
C ASP A 425 -4.99 -1.17 -8.07
N SER A 426 -5.30 -0.75 -9.29
CA SER A 426 -4.48 -0.96 -10.49
C SER A 426 -3.53 0.22 -10.69
N PRO A 427 -2.23 -0.01 -10.99
CA PRO A 427 -1.27 1.07 -11.18
C PRO A 427 -1.37 1.68 -12.58
N GLU A 428 -2.53 2.24 -12.93
CA GLU A 428 -2.72 2.96 -14.18
C GLU A 428 -1.97 4.30 -14.16
N ASP A 429 -1.59 4.81 -15.34
CA ASP A 429 -0.73 5.99 -15.42
C ASP A 429 -1.42 7.26 -14.88
N GLU A 430 -2.75 7.36 -15.01
CA GLU A 430 -3.55 8.44 -14.42
C GLU A 430 -3.51 8.37 -12.88
N ASP A 431 -3.75 7.19 -12.30
CA ASP A 431 -3.67 6.97 -10.85
C ASP A 431 -2.27 7.27 -10.27
N VAL A 432 -1.21 6.93 -11.02
CA VAL A 432 0.16 7.24 -10.60
C VAL A 432 0.43 8.75 -10.65
N SER A 433 -0.14 9.45 -11.62
CA SER A 433 -0.06 10.91 -11.71
C SER A 433 -0.80 11.59 -10.56
N ASP A 434 -2.00 11.14 -10.22
CA ASP A 434 -2.78 11.62 -9.09
C ASP A 434 -2.06 11.37 -7.75
N ALA A 435 -1.46 10.19 -7.59
CA ALA A 435 -0.62 9.88 -6.43
C ALA A 435 0.62 10.77 -6.35
N LEU A 436 1.29 11.06 -7.47
CA LEU A 436 2.43 11.98 -7.48
C LEU A 436 2.04 13.39 -7.08
N GLU A 437 0.88 13.87 -7.53
CA GLU A 437 0.33 15.17 -7.13
C GLU A 437 0.05 15.19 -5.63
N GLU A 438 -0.65 14.19 -5.08
CA GLU A 438 -0.92 14.09 -3.63
C GLU A 438 0.37 14.03 -2.83
N PHE A 439 1.33 13.21 -3.27
CA PHE A 439 2.59 13.07 -2.58
C PHE A 439 3.35 14.40 -2.58
N SER A 440 3.27 15.21 -3.64
CA SER A 440 3.92 16.53 -3.70
C SER A 440 3.43 17.50 -2.62
N GLU A 441 2.20 17.31 -2.11
CA GLU A 441 1.66 18.10 -1.00
C GLU A 441 2.26 17.70 0.36
N MET A 442 2.82 16.49 0.48
CA MET A 442 3.51 16.01 1.69
C MET A 442 4.88 16.68 1.82
N ARG A 443 4.89 17.94 2.28
CA ARG A 443 6.09 18.78 2.34
C ARG A 443 7.21 18.15 3.18
N ALA A 444 6.90 17.62 4.36
CA ALA A 444 7.91 17.02 5.23
C ALA A 444 8.65 15.85 4.55
N ALA A 445 7.90 14.97 3.86
CA ALA A 445 8.45 13.88 3.09
C ALA A 445 9.29 14.39 1.90
N ASN A 446 8.77 15.33 1.11
CA ASN A 446 9.49 15.85 -0.07
C ASN A 446 10.73 16.65 0.27
N ASP A 447 10.68 17.52 1.28
CA ASP A 447 11.83 18.31 1.74
C ASP A 447 12.93 17.40 2.27
N PHE A 448 12.55 16.32 2.96
CA PHE A 448 13.48 15.30 3.41
C PHE A 448 14.12 14.54 2.23
N LEU A 449 13.31 14.03 1.29
CA LEU A 449 13.81 13.33 0.11
C LEU A 449 14.72 14.21 -0.74
N SER A 450 14.37 15.49 -0.92
CA SER A 450 15.17 16.48 -1.62
C SER A 450 16.50 16.74 -0.92
N SER A 451 16.48 16.91 0.40
CA SER A 451 17.68 17.11 1.22
C SER A 451 18.62 15.90 1.18
N ALA A 452 18.06 14.69 1.27
CA ALA A 452 18.80 13.44 1.18
C ALA A 452 19.42 13.26 -0.22
N ALA A 453 18.65 13.50 -1.28
CA ALA A 453 19.13 13.44 -2.66
C ALA A 453 20.28 14.43 -2.90
N LYS A 454 20.13 15.68 -2.44
CA LYS A 454 21.17 16.69 -2.58
C LYS A 454 22.46 16.29 -1.86
N ALA A 455 22.37 15.88 -0.60
CA ALA A 455 23.54 15.44 0.16
C ALA A 455 24.23 14.24 -0.50
N LEU A 456 23.44 13.28 -0.98
CA LEU A 456 23.94 12.08 -1.66
C LEU A 456 24.67 12.40 -2.97
N ILE A 457 24.08 13.25 -3.80
CA ILE A 457 24.63 13.65 -5.10
C ILE A 457 25.86 14.53 -4.93
N ASP A 458 25.85 15.50 -4.00
CA ASP A 458 26.97 16.41 -3.82
C ASP A 458 28.17 15.73 -3.12
N GLY A 459 27.94 14.71 -2.28
CA GLY A 459 28.99 14.11 -1.47
C GLY A 459 29.52 12.74 -1.94
N VAL A 460 28.88 12.08 -2.91
CA VAL A 460 29.38 10.82 -3.49
C VAL A 460 29.81 11.04 -4.93
N ASP A 461 30.99 10.56 -5.29
CA ASP A 461 31.42 10.49 -6.68
C ASP A 461 30.77 9.28 -7.37
N TRP A 462 29.79 9.58 -8.24
CA TRP A 462 29.02 8.59 -8.99
C TRP A 462 29.66 8.24 -10.35
N ARG A 463 30.87 8.69 -10.68
CA ARG A 463 31.53 8.25 -11.92
C ARG A 463 31.87 6.76 -11.85
N THR A 464 31.65 6.04 -12.94
CA THR A 464 32.22 4.70 -13.09
C THR A 464 33.73 4.80 -13.32
N SER A 465 34.47 3.72 -13.09
CA SER A 465 35.92 3.68 -13.39
C SER A 465 36.27 3.81 -14.88
N SER A 466 35.28 3.84 -15.78
CA SER A 466 35.50 4.13 -17.20
C SER A 466 35.45 5.63 -17.53
N SER A 467 35.22 6.52 -16.54
CA SER A 467 35.27 7.95 -16.78
C SER A 467 36.69 8.42 -17.15
N ASN A 468 36.78 9.32 -18.12
CA ASN A 468 38.06 9.90 -18.55
C ASN A 468 38.52 11.03 -17.62
N SER A 469 37.61 11.59 -16.84
CA SER A 469 37.86 12.67 -15.89
C SER A 469 38.48 12.22 -14.56
N LEU A 470 38.71 10.91 -14.38
CA LEU A 470 39.28 10.34 -13.17
C LEU A 470 40.82 10.27 -13.27
N SER A 471 41.49 10.63 -12.18
CA SER A 471 42.89 10.27 -11.95
C SER A 471 43.08 8.75 -11.83
N GLN A 472 44.33 8.30 -11.87
CA GLN A 472 44.64 6.86 -11.76
C GLN A 472 44.19 6.27 -10.42
N ASP A 473 44.38 7.00 -9.32
CA ASP A 473 43.96 6.59 -7.98
C ASP A 473 42.44 6.55 -7.85
N GLU A 474 41.74 7.60 -8.31
CA GLU A 474 40.27 7.61 -8.31
C GLU A 474 39.69 6.48 -9.18
N ARG A 475 40.32 6.20 -10.33
CA ARG A 475 39.90 5.09 -11.21
C ARG A 475 40.03 3.74 -10.49
N GLN A 476 41.09 3.53 -9.72
CA GLN A 476 41.27 2.33 -8.92
C GLN A 476 40.22 2.23 -7.80
N GLN A 477 39.91 3.34 -7.12
CA GLN A 477 38.84 3.38 -6.12
C GLN A 477 37.47 3.08 -6.72
N GLN A 478 37.14 3.68 -7.87
CA GLN A 478 35.86 3.44 -8.57
C GLN A 478 35.77 2.01 -9.12
N ALA A 479 36.89 1.36 -9.43
CA ALA A 479 36.90 -0.04 -9.88
C ALA A 479 36.47 -1.02 -8.78
N ALA A 480 36.61 -0.65 -7.49
CA ALA A 480 36.15 -1.47 -6.36
C ALA A 480 34.63 -1.64 -6.29
N PHE A 481 33.86 -0.77 -6.98
CA PHE A 481 32.41 -0.92 -7.09
C PHE A 481 31.98 -1.95 -8.16
N ARG A 482 32.91 -2.54 -8.91
CA ARG A 482 32.59 -3.62 -9.84
C ARG A 482 32.48 -4.94 -9.11
N GLY A 483 31.54 -5.79 -9.54
CA GLY A 483 31.34 -7.13 -8.98
C GLY A 483 30.42 -7.16 -7.75
N SER A 484 30.31 -8.34 -7.14
CA SER A 484 29.33 -8.62 -6.08
C SER A 484 29.59 -7.87 -4.78
N THR A 485 30.83 -7.58 -4.43
CA THR A 485 31.20 -6.78 -3.25
C THR A 485 30.95 -5.29 -3.46
N GLY A 486 30.84 -4.83 -4.71
CA GLY A 486 30.61 -3.43 -5.05
C GLY A 486 29.27 -2.89 -4.55
N TYR A 487 28.23 -3.74 -4.47
CA TYR A 487 26.92 -3.33 -3.95
C TYR A 487 27.00 -2.89 -2.49
N SER A 488 27.65 -3.68 -1.63
CA SER A 488 27.76 -3.33 -0.21
C SER A 488 28.68 -2.13 -0.02
N LEU A 489 29.80 -2.06 -0.73
CA LEU A 489 30.74 -0.94 -0.62
C LEU A 489 30.09 0.40 -1.01
N LEU A 490 29.36 0.45 -2.13
CA LEU A 490 28.70 1.68 -2.58
C LEU A 490 27.61 2.13 -1.61
N GLN A 491 26.82 1.20 -1.08
CA GLN A 491 25.80 1.48 -0.07
C GLN A 491 26.41 2.04 1.22
N SER A 492 27.55 1.50 1.70
CA SER A 492 28.24 2.04 2.87
C SER A 492 28.76 3.45 2.61
N LYS A 493 29.39 3.69 1.45
CA LYS A 493 29.83 5.03 1.04
C LYS A 493 28.68 6.05 0.97
N CYS A 494 27.51 5.62 0.48
CA CYS A 494 26.32 6.47 0.45
C CYS A 494 25.85 6.83 1.87
N LEU A 495 25.79 5.87 2.79
CA LEU A 495 25.39 6.13 4.18
C LEU A 495 26.41 7.00 4.91
N GLU A 496 27.71 6.72 4.77
CA GLU A 496 28.78 7.55 5.34
C GLU A 496 28.72 9.00 4.87
N CYS A 497 28.39 9.21 3.59
CA CYS A 497 28.15 10.54 3.03
C CYS A 497 26.96 11.21 3.72
N LEU A 498 25.81 10.54 3.78
CA LEU A 498 24.60 11.09 4.38
C LEU A 498 24.75 11.38 5.88
N GLN A 499 25.55 10.60 6.62
CA GLN A 499 25.88 10.87 8.02
C GLN A 499 26.59 12.22 8.21
N LYS A 500 27.28 12.72 7.17
CA LYS A 500 27.97 14.02 7.16
C LYS A 500 27.10 15.14 6.57
N SER A 501 25.84 14.87 6.25
CA SER A 501 24.91 15.87 5.72
C SER A 501 24.77 17.06 6.68
N THR A 502 24.66 18.26 6.11
CA THR A 502 24.36 19.48 6.88
C THR A 502 22.91 19.53 7.35
N ASN A 503 22.02 18.76 6.72
CA ASN A 503 20.66 18.57 7.21
C ASN A 503 20.70 17.56 8.38
N LYS A 504 20.39 18.06 9.59
CA LYS A 504 20.44 17.27 10.83
C LYS A 504 19.55 16.02 10.77
N GLN A 505 18.34 16.15 10.23
CA GLN A 505 17.40 15.03 10.12
C GLN A 505 17.94 13.93 9.19
N VAL A 506 18.57 14.30 8.07
CA VAL A 506 19.23 13.36 7.15
C VAL A 506 20.43 12.68 7.83
N SER A 507 21.29 13.46 8.51
CA SER A 507 22.46 12.94 9.21
C SER A 507 22.10 11.94 10.31
N GLU A 508 21.11 12.26 11.15
CA GLU A 508 20.64 11.40 12.23
C GLU A 508 20.00 10.12 11.69
N ALA A 509 19.14 10.23 10.67
CA ALA A 509 18.53 9.06 10.04
C ALA A 509 19.57 8.12 9.42
N ALA A 510 20.58 8.68 8.75
CA ALA A 510 21.66 7.89 8.15
C ALA A 510 22.52 7.16 9.20
N LYS A 511 22.77 7.77 10.37
CA LYS A 511 23.49 7.11 11.48
C LYS A 511 22.73 5.91 12.02
N ILE A 512 21.43 6.07 12.27
CA ILE A 512 20.57 4.99 12.76
C ILE A 512 20.48 3.89 11.70
N ALA A 513 20.23 4.27 10.44
CA ALA A 513 20.13 3.33 9.33
C ALA A 513 21.42 2.51 9.12
N ALA A 514 22.59 3.15 9.20
CA ALA A 514 23.88 2.47 9.11
C ALA A 514 24.07 1.45 10.24
N GLY A 515 23.75 1.83 11.48
CA GLY A 515 23.81 0.93 12.64
C GLY A 515 22.88 -0.28 12.51
N LEU A 516 21.68 -0.11 11.96
CA LEU A 516 20.73 -1.20 11.74
C LEU A 516 21.14 -2.13 10.59
N LEU A 517 21.79 -1.59 9.55
CA LEU A 517 22.31 -2.36 8.41
C LEU A 517 23.68 -2.99 8.67
N GLY A 518 24.32 -2.71 9.82
CA GLY A 518 25.66 -3.19 10.15
C GLY A 518 26.75 -2.59 9.28
N ARG A 519 26.68 -1.27 9.02
CA ARG A 519 27.53 -0.56 8.07
C ARG A 519 28.28 0.60 8.69
#